data_AF-A0A9Q1CXX2-F1
#
_entry.id   AF-A0A9Q1CXX2-F1
#
_cell.length_a   1.000
_cell.length_b   1.000
_cell.length_c   1.000
_cell.angle_alpha   90.00
_cell.angle_beta   90.00
_cell.angle_gamma   90.00
#
_symmetry.space_group_name_H-M   'P 1'
#
loop_
_entity.id
_entity.type
_entity.pdbx_description
1 polymer ?
#
loop_
_entity_poly.entity_id
_entity_poly.type
_entity_poly.pdbx_seq_one_letter_code
_entity_poly.pdbx_strand_id
1 'polypeptide(L)'
;MRAAEKPPLRQLNWLKIQENGRAPAGSWLVINRPVYDITRFRWRHPGGSRLIAHYAGKDVTKSNKSTMGFFMSKSMDQSLKKQQEFMVLNSRLQLERQIQMQNQMRERQMAMQIAWSREFLNYYGAFFGLATLGLTAGALKRRRPGLFIPVVPLSFILAYQIDLAYGTLMQRVK
;
A
#
# COMPACT_ATOMS: atom_id res chain seq x y z
N MET A 1 27.81 37.40 14.84
CA MET A 1 28.62 37.01 13.66
C MET A 1 28.35 38.02 12.55
N ARG A 2 29.35 38.85 12.16
CA ARG A 2 29.19 39.88 11.13
C ARG A 2 28.91 39.22 9.77
N ALA A 3 27.78 39.54 9.16
CA ALA A 3 27.58 39.24 7.74
C ALA A 3 28.65 39.99 6.95
N ALA A 4 29.54 39.26 6.29
CA ALA A 4 30.52 39.86 5.39
C ALA A 4 29.75 40.54 4.25
N GLU A 5 29.69 41.87 4.28
CA GLU A 5 29.09 42.69 3.25
C GLU A 5 29.83 42.39 1.93
N LYS A 6 29.10 41.94 0.91
CA LYS A 6 29.71 41.52 -0.35
C LYS A 6 30.28 42.76 -1.04
N PRO A 7 31.55 42.76 -1.48
CA PRO A 7 32.14 43.90 -2.15
C PRO A 7 31.34 44.26 -3.42
N PRO A 8 31.32 45.55 -3.81
CA PRO A 8 30.60 45.98 -5.00
C PRO A 8 31.08 45.20 -6.23
N LEU A 9 30.14 44.65 -6.99
CA LEU A 9 30.43 43.84 -8.17
C LEU A 9 30.99 44.73 -9.29
N ARG A 10 32.23 44.47 -9.69
CA ARG A 10 32.87 45.16 -10.80
C ARG A 10 32.28 44.70 -12.13
N GLN A 11 31.93 45.64 -13.01
CA GLN A 11 31.59 45.32 -14.39
C GLN A 11 32.84 44.83 -15.13
N LEU A 12 32.73 43.67 -15.77
CA LEU A 12 33.82 43.04 -16.52
C LEU A 12 33.45 42.93 -18.00
N ASN A 13 34.41 43.22 -18.87
CA ASN A 13 34.28 43.01 -20.32
C ASN A 13 34.55 41.53 -20.66
N TRP A 14 33.79 40.98 -21.61
CA TRP A 14 33.95 39.64 -22.17
C TRP A 14 35.37 39.33 -22.65
N LEU A 15 36.06 40.30 -23.23
CA LEU A 15 37.45 40.11 -23.70
C LEU A 15 38.39 39.75 -22.53
N LYS A 16 38.25 40.45 -21.39
CA LYS A 16 39.03 40.19 -20.18
C LYS A 16 38.71 38.84 -19.55
N ILE A 17 37.47 38.39 -19.66
CA ILE A 17 37.03 37.08 -19.16
C ILE A 17 37.65 35.95 -19.99
N GLN A 18 37.71 36.11 -21.32
CA GLN A 18 38.34 35.12 -22.21
C GLN A 18 39.85 35.08 -22.05
N GLU A 19 40.50 36.24 -21.94
CA GLU A 19 41.94 36.35 -21.71
C GLU A 19 42.34 35.61 -20.42
N ASN A 20 41.61 35.87 -19.33
CA ASN A 20 41.89 35.21 -18.06
C ASN A 20 41.53 33.71 -18.07
N GLY A 21 40.54 33.29 -18.87
CA GLY A 21 40.23 31.87 -19.08
C GLY A 21 41.30 31.09 -19.86
N ARG A 22 42.16 31.78 -20.63
CA ARG A 22 43.29 31.18 -21.36
C ARG A 22 44.58 31.16 -20.55
N ALA A 23 44.65 31.93 -19.47
CA ALA A 23 45.83 32.02 -18.62
C ALA A 23 46.02 30.74 -17.78
N PRO A 24 47.25 30.20 -17.63
CA PRO A 24 47.50 29.02 -16.79
C PRO A 24 47.14 29.23 -15.31
N ALA A 25 47.27 30.48 -14.84
CA ALA A 25 47.00 30.91 -13.47
C ALA A 25 45.56 31.42 -13.25
N GLY A 26 44.75 31.47 -14.32
CA GLY A 26 43.41 32.04 -14.31
C GLY A 26 42.37 31.06 -14.83
N SER A 27 41.32 30.81 -14.07
CA SER A 27 40.18 30.04 -14.56
C SER A 27 38.92 30.71 -14.10
N TRP A 28 38.40 31.61 -14.94
CA TRP A 28 37.13 32.28 -14.69
C TRP A 28 36.01 31.59 -15.44
N LEU A 29 34.82 31.56 -14.85
CA LEU A 29 33.65 30.87 -15.38
C LEU A 29 32.42 31.75 -15.18
N VAL A 30 31.58 31.86 -16.21
CA VAL A 30 30.32 32.60 -16.11
C VAL A 30 29.17 31.61 -15.90
N ILE A 31 28.41 31.81 -14.82
CA ILE A 31 27.20 31.02 -14.52
C ILE A 31 26.10 32.00 -14.15
N ASN A 32 25.02 32.00 -14.93
CA ASN A 32 23.82 32.81 -14.71
C ASN A 32 24.09 34.33 -14.66
N ARG A 33 25.08 34.80 -15.44
CA ARG A 33 25.57 36.20 -15.58
C ARG A 33 26.77 36.64 -14.70
N PRO A 34 26.91 36.33 -13.40
CA PRO A 34 28.12 36.66 -12.66
C PRO A 34 29.33 35.79 -13.06
N VAL A 35 30.51 36.39 -12.91
CA VAL A 35 31.82 35.75 -13.16
C VAL A 35 32.35 35.18 -11.85
N TYR A 36 32.75 33.91 -11.87
CA TYR A 36 33.33 33.21 -10.73
C TYR A 36 34.77 32.80 -11.02
N ASP A 37 35.64 32.98 -10.03
CA ASP A 37 36.99 32.42 -10.07
C ASP A 37 36.97 30.97 -9.55
N ILE A 38 37.22 30.02 -10.44
CA ILE A 38 37.24 28.59 -10.15
C ILE A 38 38.65 28.01 -10.08
N THR A 39 39.70 28.84 -10.08
CA THR A 39 41.11 28.41 -10.12
C THR A 39 41.45 27.41 -9.01
N ARG A 40 40.93 27.60 -7.80
CA ARG A 40 41.06 26.65 -6.68
C ARG A 40 39.98 25.58 -6.66
N PHE A 41 38.79 25.89 -7.17
CA PHE A 41 37.64 24.99 -7.13
C PHE A 41 37.75 23.84 -8.14
N ARG A 42 38.44 24.04 -9.27
CA ARG A 42 38.59 23.02 -10.31
C ARG A 42 39.12 21.69 -9.77
N TRP A 43 40.03 21.71 -8.79
CA TRP A 43 40.62 20.52 -8.18
C TRP A 43 39.66 19.76 -7.26
N ARG A 44 38.61 20.42 -6.78
CA ARG A 44 37.58 19.86 -5.89
C ARG A 44 36.27 19.60 -6.61
N HIS A 45 36.23 19.78 -7.93
CA HIS A 45 35.00 19.65 -8.71
C HIS A 45 34.57 18.17 -8.76
N PRO A 46 33.33 17.82 -8.36
CA PRO A 46 32.86 16.43 -8.30
C PRO A 46 32.90 15.69 -9.65
N GLY A 47 32.82 16.43 -10.77
CA GLY A 47 32.96 15.90 -12.14
C GLY A 47 34.41 15.89 -12.68
N GLY A 48 35.40 16.16 -11.82
CA GLY A 48 36.82 16.21 -12.17
C GLY A 48 37.31 17.57 -12.67
N SER A 49 38.60 17.82 -12.48
CA SER A 49 39.26 19.10 -12.81
C SER A 49 39.39 19.38 -14.30
N ARG A 50 39.45 18.32 -15.12
CA ARG A 50 39.57 18.42 -16.58
C ARG A 50 38.26 18.87 -17.24
N LEU A 51 37.12 18.44 -16.70
CA LEU A 51 35.80 18.77 -17.24
C LEU A 51 35.48 20.25 -17.13
N ILE A 52 35.74 20.86 -15.97
CA ILE A 52 35.45 22.28 -15.73
C ILE A 52 36.50 23.21 -16.37
N ALA A 53 37.75 22.75 -16.54
CA ALA A 53 38.81 23.53 -17.18
C ALA A 53 38.54 23.83 -18.66
N HIS A 54 37.87 22.91 -19.38
CA HIS A 54 37.48 23.12 -20.78
C HIS A 54 36.51 24.30 -20.98
N TYR A 55 35.83 24.69 -19.90
CA TYR A 55 34.87 25.77 -19.88
C TYR A 55 35.42 27.09 -19.31
N ALA A 56 36.70 27.15 -18.95
CA ALA A 56 37.33 28.39 -18.55
C ALA A 56 37.17 29.48 -19.63
N GLY A 57 36.80 30.68 -19.20
CA GLY A 57 36.53 31.84 -20.07
C GLY A 57 35.21 31.79 -20.84
N LYS A 58 34.32 30.81 -20.58
CA LYS A 58 33.03 30.63 -21.27
C LYS A 58 31.84 30.78 -20.32
N ASP A 59 30.66 31.06 -20.90
CA ASP A 59 29.37 30.96 -20.21
C ASP A 59 28.87 29.52 -20.26
N VAL A 60 28.69 28.90 -19.09
CA VAL A 60 28.23 27.51 -18.96
C VAL A 60 26.83 27.38 -18.41
N THR A 61 26.05 28.45 -18.38
CA THR A 61 24.70 28.44 -17.79
C THR A 61 23.83 27.32 -18.38
N LYS A 62 23.86 27.14 -19.70
CA LYS A 62 23.11 26.06 -20.38
C LYS A 62 23.67 24.68 -20.04
N SER A 63 24.98 24.49 -20.17
CA SER A 63 25.64 23.20 -19.90
C SER A 63 25.45 22.74 -18.45
N ASN A 64 25.53 23.66 -17.49
CA ASN A 64 25.33 23.37 -16.07
C ASN A 64 23.89 22.92 -15.80
N LYS A 65 22.89 23.61 -16.37
CA LYS A 65 21.48 23.22 -16.24
C LYS A 65 21.20 21.83 -16.84
N SER A 66 21.70 21.56 -18.05
CA SER A 66 21.52 20.26 -18.71
C SER A 66 22.20 19.12 -17.94
N THR A 67 23.43 19.34 -17.50
CA THR A 67 24.21 18.35 -16.74
C THR A 67 23.54 18.06 -15.39
N MET A 68 23.16 19.10 -14.65
CA MET A 68 22.43 18.95 -13.39
C MET A 68 21.08 18.26 -13.59
N GLY A 69 20.33 18.63 -14.64
CA GLY A 69 19.07 17.96 -14.99
C GLY A 69 19.24 16.48 -15.28
N PHE A 70 20.33 16.08 -15.95
CA PHE A 70 20.64 14.67 -16.20
C PHE A 70 21.00 13.90 -14.91
N PHE A 71 21.77 14.51 -14.00
CA PHE A 71 22.08 13.87 -12.72
C PHE A 71 20.84 13.78 -11.82
N MET A 72 20.05 14.85 -11.74
CA MET A 72 18.82 14.86 -10.95
C MET A 72 17.80 13.85 -11.49
N SER A 73 17.59 13.76 -12.80
CA SER A 73 16.70 12.76 -13.40
C SER A 73 17.16 11.34 -13.07
N LYS A 74 18.46 11.02 -13.20
CA LYS A 74 18.97 9.70 -12.79
C LYS A 74 18.72 9.38 -11.31
N SER A 75 18.95 10.33 -10.41
CA SER A 75 18.66 10.12 -8.98
C SER A 75 17.16 10.01 -8.69
N MET A 76 16.34 10.76 -9.41
CA MET A 76 14.88 10.75 -9.28
C MET A 76 14.32 9.43 -9.81
N ASP A 77 14.76 8.96 -10.97
CA ASP A 77 14.35 7.68 -11.57
C ASP A 77 14.64 6.51 -10.64
N GLN A 78 15.81 6.51 -9.98
CA GLN A 78 16.15 5.48 -9.01
C GLN A 78 15.25 5.54 -7.77
N SER A 79 14.92 6.74 -7.31
CA SER A 79 14.06 6.95 -6.14
C SER A 79 12.61 6.57 -6.45
N LEU A 80 12.11 6.96 -7.62
CA LEU A 80 10.78 6.61 -8.13
C LEU A 80 10.65 5.10 -8.35
N LYS A 81 11.65 4.43 -8.93
CA LYS A 81 11.65 2.97 -9.08
C LYS A 81 11.55 2.25 -7.74
N LYS A 82 12.38 2.64 -6.76
CA LYS A 82 12.29 2.08 -5.40
C LYS A 82 10.93 2.35 -4.78
N GLN A 83 10.41 3.56 -4.90
CA GLN A 83 9.08 3.92 -4.39
C GLN A 83 7.97 3.10 -5.06
N GLN A 84 8.05 2.87 -6.37
CA GLN A 84 7.13 2.02 -7.13
C GLN A 84 7.19 0.56 -6.64
N GLU A 85 8.38 0.01 -6.45
CA GLU A 85 8.59 -1.35 -5.94
C GLU A 85 8.03 -1.50 -4.52
N PHE A 86 8.31 -0.55 -3.62
CA PHE A 86 7.76 -0.54 -2.27
C PHE A 86 6.24 -0.40 -2.28
N MET A 87 5.68 0.42 -3.19
CA MET A 87 4.24 0.57 -3.35
C MET A 87 3.61 -0.75 -3.79
N VAL A 88 4.16 -1.40 -4.81
CA VAL A 88 3.66 -2.69 -5.32
C VAL A 88 3.79 -3.81 -4.27
N LEU A 89 4.91 -3.86 -3.53
CA LEU A 89 5.11 -4.83 -2.45
C LEU A 89 4.08 -4.63 -1.33
N ASN A 90 3.87 -3.39 -0.89
CA ASN A 90 2.87 -3.10 0.14
C ASN A 90 1.46 -3.45 -0.34
N SER A 91 1.09 -3.16 -1.60
CA SER A 91 -0.19 -3.57 -2.17
C SER A 91 -0.36 -5.10 -2.19
N ARG A 92 0.69 -5.86 -2.54
CA ARG A 92 0.66 -7.33 -2.50
C ARG A 92 0.46 -7.88 -1.09
N LEU A 93 1.22 -7.38 -0.12
CA LEU A 93 1.09 -7.78 1.28
C LEU A 93 -0.32 -7.49 1.82
N GLN A 94 -0.91 -6.36 1.44
CA GLN A 94 -2.30 -6.03 1.79
C GLN A 94 -3.29 -7.04 1.17
N LEU A 95 -3.12 -7.38 -0.12
CA LEU A 95 -3.96 -8.37 -0.79
C LEU A 95 -3.85 -9.76 -0.15
N GLU A 96 -2.64 -10.23 0.18
CA GLU A 96 -2.44 -11.52 0.85
C GLU A 96 -3.15 -11.58 2.21
N ARG A 97 -3.05 -10.53 3.02
CA ARG A 97 -3.76 -10.43 4.31
C ARG A 97 -5.27 -10.39 4.13
N GLN A 98 -5.77 -9.69 3.11
CA GLN A 98 -7.19 -9.68 2.79
C GLN A 98 -7.70 -11.07 2.38
N ILE A 99 -6.97 -11.79 1.52
CA ILE A 99 -7.33 -13.16 1.12
C ILE A 99 -7.35 -14.09 2.32
N GLN A 100 -6.34 -13.99 3.21
CA GLN A 100 -6.29 -14.78 4.43
C GLN A 100 -7.46 -14.45 5.36
N MET A 101 -7.76 -13.16 5.55
CA MET A 101 -8.90 -12.73 6.36
C MET A 101 -10.23 -13.21 5.76
N GLN A 102 -10.40 -13.15 4.43
CA GLN A 102 -11.58 -13.69 3.75
C GLN A 102 -11.74 -15.19 3.95
N ASN A 103 -10.64 -15.96 3.86
CA ASN A 103 -10.69 -17.40 4.10
C ASN A 103 -11.08 -17.70 5.55
N GLN A 104 -10.47 -17.01 6.52
CA GLN A 104 -10.83 -17.18 7.93
C GLN A 104 -12.27 -16.73 8.22
N MET A 105 -12.74 -15.64 7.61
CA MET A 105 -14.12 -15.17 7.77
C MET A 105 -15.12 -16.17 7.17
N ARG A 106 -14.83 -16.76 6.00
CA ARG A 106 -15.64 -17.84 5.41
C ARG A 106 -15.72 -19.04 6.34
N GLU A 107 -14.59 -19.51 6.86
CA GLU A 107 -14.56 -20.65 7.78
C GLU A 107 -15.29 -20.35 9.09
N ARG A 108 -15.13 -19.15 9.65
CA ARG A 108 -15.85 -18.69 10.85
C ARG A 108 -17.36 -18.55 10.61
N GLN A 109 -17.77 -18.06 9.43
CA GLN A 109 -19.18 -17.96 9.05
C GLN A 109 -19.82 -19.35 8.99
N MET A 110 -19.13 -20.33 8.38
CA MET A 110 -19.60 -21.72 8.36
C MET A 110 -19.66 -22.32 9.78
N ALA A 111 -18.61 -22.13 10.59
CA ALA A 111 -18.57 -22.64 11.95
C ALA A 111 -19.67 -22.04 12.84
N MET A 112 -19.98 -20.74 12.68
CA MET A 112 -21.09 -20.08 13.38
C MET A 112 -22.45 -20.64 12.98
N GLN A 113 -22.67 -20.90 11.68
CA GLN A 113 -23.92 -21.53 11.22
C GLN A 113 -24.10 -22.93 11.83
N ILE A 114 -23.03 -23.72 11.92
CA ILE A 114 -23.04 -25.04 12.56
C ILE A 114 -23.24 -24.95 14.08
N ALA A 115 -22.62 -23.97 14.74
CA ALA A 115 -22.80 -23.75 16.18
C ALA A 115 -24.25 -23.37 16.51
N TRP A 116 -24.82 -22.45 15.73
CA TRP A 116 -26.20 -22.00 15.90
C TRP A 116 -27.20 -23.14 15.65
N SER A 117 -26.98 -23.99 14.64
CA SER A 117 -27.85 -25.14 14.39
C SER A 117 -27.80 -26.16 15.54
N ARG A 118 -26.64 -26.39 16.16
CA ARG A 118 -26.49 -27.26 17.33
C ARG A 118 -27.25 -26.75 18.56
N GLU A 119 -27.11 -25.46 18.87
CA GLU A 119 -27.86 -24.84 19.96
C GLU A 119 -29.36 -24.91 19.70
N PHE A 120 -29.81 -24.61 18.47
CA PHE A 120 -31.20 -24.72 18.08
C PHE A 120 -31.75 -26.14 18.28
N LEU A 121 -31.03 -27.17 17.83
CA LEU A 121 -31.45 -28.57 17.99
C LEU A 121 -31.58 -28.99 19.46
N ASN A 122 -30.67 -28.55 20.33
CA ASN A 122 -30.72 -28.89 21.75
C ASN A 122 -31.97 -28.31 22.43
N TYR A 123 -32.23 -27.01 22.25
CA TYR A 123 -33.38 -26.35 22.88
C TYR A 123 -34.71 -26.77 22.24
N TYR A 124 -34.75 -26.82 20.91
CA TYR A 124 -35.95 -27.18 20.16
C TYR A 124 -36.31 -28.66 20.34
N GLY A 125 -35.32 -29.56 20.39
CA GLY A 125 -35.53 -30.98 20.67
C GLY A 125 -36.14 -31.22 22.05
N ALA A 126 -35.63 -30.56 23.09
CA ALA A 126 -36.19 -30.66 24.44
C ALA A 126 -37.63 -30.11 24.51
N PHE A 127 -37.88 -28.95 23.90
CA PHE A 127 -39.21 -28.36 23.82
C PHE A 127 -40.19 -29.26 23.06
N PHE A 128 -39.80 -29.77 21.89
CA PHE A 128 -40.62 -30.63 21.07
C PHE A 128 -40.92 -31.96 21.77
N GLY A 129 -39.95 -32.53 22.48
CA GLY A 129 -40.15 -33.72 23.33
C GLY A 129 -41.18 -33.48 24.44
N LEU A 130 -41.04 -32.39 25.21
CA LEU A 130 -42.01 -32.04 26.26
C LEU A 130 -43.40 -31.73 25.69
N ALA A 131 -43.47 -31.00 24.58
CA ALA A 131 -44.72 -30.63 23.92
C ALA A 131 -45.45 -31.86 23.36
N THR A 132 -44.74 -32.77 22.68
CA THR A 132 -45.32 -34.00 22.14
C THR A 132 -45.81 -34.93 23.25
N LEU A 133 -45.07 -35.07 24.36
CA LEU A 133 -45.52 -35.80 25.55
C LEU A 133 -46.77 -35.16 26.18
N GLY A 134 -46.80 -33.83 26.32
CA GLY A 134 -47.96 -33.12 26.86
C GLY A 134 -49.20 -33.23 25.98
N LEU A 135 -49.04 -33.07 24.66
CA LEU A 135 -50.11 -33.18 23.67
C LEU A 135 -50.64 -34.62 23.57
N THR A 136 -49.78 -35.64 23.62
CA THR A 136 -50.20 -37.05 23.61
C THR A 136 -50.99 -37.41 24.86
N ALA A 137 -50.52 -37.03 26.06
CA ALA A 137 -51.26 -37.21 27.30
C ALA A 137 -52.62 -36.48 27.28
N GLY A 138 -52.66 -35.24 26.77
CA GLY A 138 -53.90 -34.47 26.62
C GLY A 138 -54.87 -35.04 25.58
N ALA A 139 -54.34 -35.56 24.46
CA ALA A 139 -55.12 -36.19 23.39
C ALA A 139 -55.78 -37.48 23.86
N LEU A 140 -55.09 -38.30 24.66
CA LEU A 140 -55.70 -39.49 25.29
C LEU A 140 -56.85 -39.11 26.23
N LYS A 141 -56.68 -38.05 27.03
CA LYS A 141 -57.70 -37.61 28.00
C LYS A 141 -58.94 -36.99 27.33
N ARG A 142 -58.78 -36.29 26.20
CA ARG A 142 -59.88 -35.56 25.51
C ARG A 142 -60.41 -36.21 24.22
N ARG A 143 -59.83 -37.33 23.76
CA ARG A 143 -60.17 -38.04 22.50
C ARG A 143 -60.29 -37.12 21.28
N ARG A 144 -59.40 -36.12 21.14
CA ARG A 144 -59.39 -35.20 20.00
C ARG A 144 -58.09 -35.34 19.17
N PRO A 145 -58.12 -36.01 18.02
CA PRO A 145 -56.93 -36.22 17.18
C PRO A 145 -56.42 -34.94 16.49
N GLY A 146 -57.22 -33.87 16.43
CA GLY A 146 -56.82 -32.59 15.81
C GLY A 146 -55.69 -31.84 16.53
N LEU A 147 -55.28 -32.25 17.74
CA LEU A 147 -54.16 -31.64 18.47
C LEU A 147 -52.78 -31.90 17.83
N PHE A 148 -52.66 -32.85 16.89
CA PHE A 148 -51.40 -33.17 16.21
C PHE A 148 -51.12 -32.33 14.95
N ILE A 149 -52.11 -31.57 14.45
CA ILE A 149 -51.98 -30.72 13.26
C ILE A 149 -50.76 -29.78 13.32
N PRO A 150 -50.41 -29.11 14.44
CA PRO A 150 -49.22 -28.26 14.50
C PRO A 150 -47.89 -29.05 14.53
N VAL A 151 -47.92 -30.35 14.84
CA VAL A 151 -46.71 -31.18 15.01
C VAL A 151 -46.06 -31.52 13.67
N VAL A 152 -46.86 -31.66 12.61
CA VAL A 152 -46.40 -32.03 11.24
C VAL A 152 -45.51 -30.96 10.59
N PRO A 153 -45.89 -29.66 10.54
CA PRO A 153 -45.00 -28.64 9.98
C PRO A 153 -43.75 -28.42 10.84
N LEU A 154 -43.87 -28.56 12.17
CA LEU A 154 -42.73 -28.44 13.09
C LEU A 154 -41.71 -29.59 12.93
N SER A 155 -42.17 -30.83 12.68
CA SER A 155 -41.26 -31.96 12.42
C SER A 155 -40.52 -31.83 11.09
N PHE A 156 -41.15 -31.24 10.06
CA PHE A 156 -40.49 -30.95 8.79
C PHE A 156 -39.38 -29.89 8.96
N ILE A 157 -39.64 -28.83 9.76
CA ILE A 157 -38.62 -27.82 10.11
C ILE A 157 -37.47 -28.46 10.89
N LEU A 158 -37.76 -29.35 11.85
CA LEU A 158 -36.74 -30.08 12.59
C LEU A 158 -35.87 -30.93 11.65
N ALA A 159 -36.48 -31.68 10.73
CA ALA A 159 -35.77 -32.51 9.78
C ALA A 159 -34.82 -31.69 8.89
N TYR A 160 -35.28 -30.53 8.41
CA TYR A 160 -34.44 -29.59 7.66
C TYR A 160 -33.26 -29.05 8.49
N GLN A 161 -33.49 -28.72 9.77
CA GLN A 161 -32.43 -28.23 10.65
C GLN A 161 -31.41 -29.31 11.02
N ILE A 162 -31.83 -30.58 11.13
CA ILE A 162 -30.92 -31.72 11.30
C ILE A 162 -30.05 -31.91 10.06
N ASP A 163 -30.63 -31.81 8.87
CA ASP A 163 -29.88 -31.89 7.60
C ASP A 163 -28.88 -30.72 7.47
N LEU A 164 -29.25 -29.50 7.89
CA LEU A 164 -28.31 -28.38 7.94
C LEU A 164 -27.19 -28.54 9.00
N ALA A 165 -27.48 -29.17 10.14
CA ALA A 165 -26.53 -29.34 11.23
C ALA A 165 -25.52 -30.46 11.01
N TYR A 166 -25.92 -31.53 10.33
CA TYR A 166 -25.12 -32.73 10.07
C TYR A 166 -24.76 -32.92 8.58
N GLY A 167 -25.27 -32.06 7.71
CA GLY A 167 -25.16 -32.17 6.26
C GLY A 167 -23.73 -32.09 5.75
N THR A 168 -23.30 -33.20 5.14
CA THR A 168 -22.09 -33.34 4.31
C THR A 168 -22.09 -32.45 3.06
N LEU A 169 -23.19 -31.74 2.78
CA LEU A 169 -23.40 -30.85 1.64
C LEU A 169 -22.34 -29.73 1.57
N MET A 170 -22.01 -29.10 2.70
CA MET A 170 -21.00 -28.02 2.75
C MET A 170 -19.56 -28.54 2.57
N GLN A 171 -19.32 -29.83 2.86
CA GLN A 171 -18.01 -30.47 2.63
C GLN A 171 -17.83 -30.95 1.18
N ARG A 172 -18.93 -31.17 0.44
CA ARG A 172 -18.91 -31.68 -0.94
C ARG A 172 -18.83 -30.61 -2.03
N VAL A 173 -19.09 -29.35 -1.68
CA VAL A 173 -19.09 -28.19 -2.60
C VAL A 173 -17.74 -27.45 -2.61
N LYS A 174 -16.71 -27.99 -1.93
CA LYS A 174 -15.33 -27.49 -2.00
C LYS A 174 -14.57 -28.06 -3.21
#